data_AF-A0AAF0YVL0-F1
#
_entry.id   AF-A0AAF0YVL0-F1
#
_cell.length_a   1.000
_cell.length_b   1.000
_cell.length_c   1.000
_cell.angle_alpha   90.00
_cell.angle_beta   90.00
_cell.angle_gamma   90.00
#
_symmetry.space_group_name_H-M   'P 1'
#
loop_
_entity.id
_entity.type
_entity.pdbx_description
1 polymer ?
#
loop_
_entity_poly.entity_id
_entity_poly.type
_entity_poly.pdbx_seq_one_letter_code
_entity_poly.pdbx_strand_id
1 'polypeptide(L)'
;MSRYADHPSPEALYLWNTHLTKTYLADIEHVEVLLRNCIHNSLSRRYGHRWFDNDRIAFSNEAKGSISKARRRAGGRGAPPGKIIAELGFDFWHFLLSSHYQASIWPQVKKALKQKPNSRQQFEALVVIIYKMRNRCSHLESIVQQRDITREVEHLDSVDNAFYQVASFIDPEAAAWIKEHSQVPAIRE
;
A
#
# COMPACT_ATOMS: atom_id res chain seq x y z
N MET A 1 -14.67 -23.31 -1.69
CA MET A 1 -14.68 -23.59 -3.14
C MET A 1 -16.00 -23.24 -3.85
N SER A 2 -17.02 -22.69 -3.17
CA SER A 2 -18.33 -22.40 -3.81
C SER A 2 -18.39 -21.09 -4.61
N ARG A 3 -17.40 -20.18 -4.52
CA ARG A 3 -17.47 -18.87 -5.19
C ARG A 3 -17.76 -19.02 -6.70
N TYR A 4 -16.86 -19.61 -7.49
CA TYR A 4 -17.03 -19.65 -8.95
C TYR A 4 -18.18 -20.55 -9.45
N ALA A 5 -18.59 -21.55 -8.65
CA ALA A 5 -19.48 -22.62 -9.10
C ALA A 5 -20.88 -22.19 -9.54
N ASP A 6 -21.37 -21.04 -9.06
CA ASP A 6 -22.73 -20.56 -9.34
C ASP A 6 -22.81 -19.61 -10.55
N HIS A 7 -21.68 -19.33 -11.24
CA HIS A 7 -21.64 -18.44 -12.40
C HIS A 7 -21.90 -19.19 -13.72
N PRO A 8 -22.62 -18.62 -14.71
CA PRO A 8 -22.87 -19.28 -16.01
C PRO A 8 -21.60 -19.64 -16.80
N SER A 9 -20.48 -18.97 -16.51
CA SER A 9 -19.16 -19.28 -17.06
C SER A 9 -18.09 -19.14 -15.98
N PRO A 10 -17.84 -20.19 -15.18
CA PRO A 10 -16.93 -20.12 -14.03
C PRO A 10 -15.46 -19.93 -14.44
N GLU A 11 -15.06 -20.49 -15.58
CA GLU A 11 -13.69 -20.36 -16.11
C GLU A 11 -13.40 -18.92 -16.55
N ALA A 12 -14.34 -18.28 -17.26
CA ALA A 12 -14.19 -16.89 -17.67
C ALA A 12 -14.06 -15.95 -16.47
N LEU A 13 -14.85 -16.19 -15.42
CA LEU A 13 -14.78 -15.41 -14.18
C LEU A 13 -13.46 -15.63 -13.43
N TYR A 14 -12.95 -16.86 -13.41
CA TYR A 14 -11.64 -17.16 -12.83
C TYR A 14 -10.50 -16.46 -13.58
N LEU A 15 -10.52 -16.51 -14.91
CA LEU A 15 -9.53 -15.82 -15.75
C LEU A 15 -9.61 -14.31 -15.58
N TRP A 16 -10.82 -13.73 -15.56
CA TRP A 16 -11.03 -12.32 -15.32
C TRP A 16 -10.50 -11.89 -13.94
N ASN A 17 -10.86 -12.60 -12.87
CA ASN A 17 -10.31 -12.34 -11.54
C ASN A 17 -8.79 -12.42 -11.54
N THR A 18 -8.20 -13.38 -12.26
CA THR A 18 -6.76 -13.54 -12.36
C THR A 18 -6.10 -12.36 -13.08
N HIS A 19 -6.62 -11.95 -14.24
CA HIS A 19 -6.12 -10.79 -14.99
C HIS A 19 -6.21 -9.53 -14.14
N LEU A 20 -7.39 -9.25 -13.57
CA LEU A 20 -7.61 -8.09 -12.72
C LEU A 20 -6.67 -8.09 -11.50
N THR A 21 -6.45 -9.25 -10.86
CA THR A 21 -5.49 -9.39 -9.75
C THR A 21 -4.08 -9.00 -10.18
N LYS A 22 -3.63 -9.45 -11.35
CA LYS A 22 -2.29 -9.13 -11.86
C LYS A 22 -2.15 -7.66 -12.24
N THR A 23 -3.20 -7.07 -12.82
CA THR A 23 -3.22 -5.65 -13.16
C THR A 23 -3.16 -4.76 -11.92
N TYR A 24 -3.95 -5.07 -10.88
CA TYR A 24 -3.87 -4.34 -9.61
C TYR A 24 -2.50 -4.48 -8.94
N LEU A 25 -1.82 -5.62 -9.05
CA LEU A 25 -0.47 -5.78 -8.50
C LEU A 25 0.54 -4.78 -9.11
N ALA A 26 0.38 -4.42 -10.39
CA ALA A 26 1.22 -3.39 -11.02
C ALA A 26 0.98 -2.01 -10.39
N ASP A 27 -0.29 -1.60 -10.23
CA ASP A 27 -0.63 -0.32 -9.60
C ASP A 27 -0.21 -0.26 -8.12
N ILE A 28 -0.34 -1.39 -7.40
CA ILE A 28 0.16 -1.58 -6.03
C ILE A 28 1.66 -1.33 -5.97
N GLU A 29 2.44 -1.88 -6.89
CA GLU A 29 3.89 -1.72 -6.90
C GLU A 29 4.27 -0.23 -6.98
N HIS A 30 3.64 0.51 -7.89
CA HIS A 30 3.89 1.94 -8.06
C HIS A 30 3.57 2.74 -6.80
N VAL A 31 2.39 2.54 -6.21
CA VAL A 31 1.99 3.27 -5.00
C VAL A 31 2.80 2.84 -3.77
N GLU A 32 3.16 1.56 -3.64
CA GLU A 32 4.00 1.08 -2.54
C GLU A 32 5.37 1.76 -2.57
N VAL A 33 6.02 1.82 -3.74
CA VAL A 33 7.31 2.50 -3.90
C VAL A 33 7.19 3.99 -3.57
N LEU A 34 6.14 4.65 -4.07
CA LEU A 34 5.88 6.07 -3.81
C LEU A 34 5.68 6.34 -2.31
N LEU A 35 4.83 5.56 -1.64
CA LEU A 35 4.55 5.67 -0.20
C LEU A 35 5.80 5.39 0.64
N ARG A 36 6.50 4.30 0.35
CA ARG A 36 7.75 3.93 1.02
C ARG A 36 8.78 5.04 0.92
N ASN A 37 8.99 5.59 -0.27
CA ASN A 37 9.98 6.63 -0.48
C ASN A 37 9.60 7.92 0.26
N CYS A 38 8.33 8.30 0.25
CA CYS A 38 7.82 9.45 1.01
C CYS A 38 8.08 9.29 2.53
N ILE A 39 7.72 8.13 3.09
CA ILE A 39 7.93 7.84 4.51
C ILE A 39 9.43 7.79 4.82
N HIS A 40 10.22 7.03 4.05
CA HIS A 40 11.65 6.88 4.28
C HIS A 40 12.37 8.23 4.23
N ASN A 41 12.09 9.07 3.22
CA ASN A 41 12.74 10.37 3.06
C ASN A 41 12.32 11.34 4.18
N SER A 42 11.03 11.37 4.54
CA SER A 42 10.55 12.24 5.62
C SER A 42 11.16 11.87 6.97
N LEU A 43 11.25 10.58 7.29
CA LEU A 43 11.88 10.10 8.52
C LEU A 43 13.39 10.26 8.51
N SER A 44 14.05 10.06 7.37
CA SER A 44 15.50 10.25 7.25
C SER A 44 15.93 11.69 7.54
N ARG A 45 15.14 12.68 7.10
CA ARG A 45 15.41 14.11 7.41
C ARG A 45 15.36 14.42 8.90
N ARG A 46 14.54 13.71 9.68
CA ARG A 46 14.35 13.98 11.12
C ARG A 46 15.23 13.10 12.02
N TYR A 47 15.43 11.84 11.65
CA TYR A 47 15.99 10.79 12.50
C TYR A 47 17.25 10.13 11.92
N GLY A 48 17.68 10.56 10.73
CA GLY A 48 18.81 9.98 9.99
C GLY A 48 18.41 8.80 9.09
N HIS A 49 19.28 8.42 8.15
CA HIS A 49 19.02 7.35 7.16
C HIS A 49 18.68 5.98 7.78
N ARG A 50 19.08 5.77 9.03
CA ARG A 50 18.77 4.58 9.84
C ARG A 50 17.73 4.88 10.91
N TRP A 51 16.70 5.64 10.57
CA TRP A 51 15.62 6.02 11.49
C TRP A 51 14.94 4.82 12.18
N PHE A 52 14.98 3.63 11.58
CA PHE A 52 14.50 2.38 12.15
C PHE A 52 15.38 1.81 13.29
N ASP A 53 16.55 2.41 13.54
CA ASP A 53 17.42 2.17 14.69
C ASP A 53 17.34 3.33 15.71
N ASN A 54 16.47 4.33 15.51
CA ASN A 54 16.43 5.54 16.33
C ASN A 54 15.45 5.40 17.51
N ASP A 55 15.97 5.44 18.74
CA ASP A 55 15.18 5.28 19.97
C ASP A 55 14.14 6.38 20.21
N ARG A 56 14.22 7.51 19.48
CA ARG A 56 13.18 8.56 19.52
C ARG A 56 11.88 8.11 18.85
N ILE A 57 11.89 7.01 18.09
CA ILE A 57 10.70 6.36 17.58
C ILE A 57 10.43 5.13 18.43
N ALA A 58 9.40 5.21 19.28
CA ALA A 58 8.95 4.09 20.08
C ALA A 58 8.25 3.03 19.21
N PHE A 59 9.02 2.24 18.47
CA PHE A 59 8.49 1.15 17.64
C PHE A 59 7.78 0.11 18.50
N SER A 60 6.58 -0.29 18.05
CA SER A 60 5.88 -1.44 18.62
C SER A 60 6.67 -2.73 18.39
N ASN A 61 6.27 -3.81 19.08
CA ASN A 61 6.93 -5.11 18.94
C ASN A 61 6.77 -5.67 17.52
N GLU A 62 5.63 -5.43 16.88
CA GLU A 62 5.33 -5.81 15.50
C GLU A 62 6.29 -5.11 14.53
N ALA A 63 6.44 -3.78 14.65
CA ALA A 63 7.36 -3.01 13.82
C ALA A 63 8.82 -3.45 14.03
N LYS A 64 9.24 -3.68 15.29
CA LYS A 64 10.58 -4.21 15.61
C LYS A 64 10.78 -5.59 14.98
N GLY A 65 9.76 -6.45 15.01
CA GLY A 65 9.77 -7.76 14.36
C GLY A 65 9.97 -7.66 12.85
N SER A 66 9.24 -6.77 12.17
CA SER A 66 9.39 -6.50 10.74
C SER A 66 10.78 -5.97 10.40
N ILE A 67 11.30 -5.00 11.16
CA ILE A 67 12.66 -4.44 10.98
C ILE A 67 13.72 -5.53 11.17
N SER A 68 13.56 -6.39 12.18
CA SER A 68 14.49 -7.50 12.44
C SER A 68 14.51 -8.52 11.29
N LYS A 69 13.33 -8.92 10.79
CA LYS A 69 13.20 -9.82 9.64
C LYS A 69 13.81 -9.21 8.37
N ALA A 70 13.49 -7.95 8.07
CA ALA A 70 14.03 -7.22 6.93
C ALA A 70 15.56 -7.14 6.99
N ARG A 71 16.11 -6.81 8.17
CA ARG A 71 17.56 -6.79 8.40
C ARG A 71 18.22 -8.14 8.14
N ARG A 72 17.61 -9.23 8.61
CA ARG A 72 18.14 -10.58 8.37
C ARG A 72 18.21 -10.89 6.87
N ARG A 73 17.13 -10.59 6.13
CA ARG A 73 17.08 -10.80 4.66
C ARG A 73 18.07 -9.91 3.91
N ALA A 74 18.27 -8.68 4.37
CA ALA A 74 19.21 -7.74 3.77
C ALA A 74 20.70 -8.12 3.95
N GLY A 75 21.03 -9.10 4.80
CA GLY A 75 22.41 -9.50 5.08
C GLY A 75 22.96 -9.03 6.44
N GLY A 76 22.08 -8.69 7.40
CA GLY A 76 22.45 -8.39 8.78
C GLY A 76 22.55 -6.90 9.12
N ARG A 77 23.11 -6.58 10.30
CA ARG A 77 23.12 -5.20 10.86
C ARG A 77 23.88 -4.19 10.00
N GLY A 78 24.94 -4.64 9.33
CA GLY A 78 25.77 -3.81 8.46
C GLY A 78 25.19 -3.58 7.07
N ALA A 79 24.03 -4.14 6.74
CA ALA A 79 23.40 -3.93 5.43
C ALA A 79 23.11 -2.43 5.20
N PRO A 80 23.31 -1.94 3.96
CA PRO A 80 22.96 -0.58 3.58
C PRO A 80 21.50 -0.25 3.95
N PRO A 81 21.20 0.96 4.44
CA PRO A 81 19.85 1.30 4.89
C PRO A 81 18.80 1.07 3.80
N GLY A 82 19.10 1.47 2.56
CA GLY A 82 18.21 1.25 1.41
C GLY A 82 17.87 -0.23 1.17
N LYS A 83 18.81 -1.15 1.42
CA LYS A 83 18.56 -2.58 1.29
C LYS A 83 17.60 -3.10 2.37
N ILE A 84 17.73 -2.63 3.61
CA ILE A 84 16.78 -2.96 4.68
C ILE A 84 15.39 -2.39 4.36
N ILE A 85 15.33 -1.17 3.83
CA ILE A 85 14.08 -0.51 3.45
C ILE A 85 13.38 -1.25 2.31
N ALA A 86 14.12 -1.80 1.34
CA ALA A 86 13.56 -2.59 0.25
C ALA A 86 12.93 -3.91 0.72
N GLU A 87 13.39 -4.47 1.85
CA GLU A 87 12.87 -5.72 2.43
C GLU A 87 11.59 -5.53 3.28
N LEU A 88 11.19 -4.29 3.54
CA LEU A 88 9.97 -3.95 4.27
C LEU A 88 8.82 -3.80 3.28
N GLY A 89 7.78 -4.62 3.44
CA GLY A 89 6.59 -4.58 2.59
C GLY A 89 5.51 -3.60 3.07
N PHE A 90 4.49 -3.43 2.24
CA PHE A 90 3.31 -2.57 2.49
C PHE A 90 2.76 -2.58 3.91
N ASP A 91 2.59 -3.75 4.55
CA ASP A 91 2.04 -3.89 5.91
C ASP A 91 2.77 -3.00 6.90
N PHE A 92 4.10 -2.94 6.79
CA PHE A 92 4.93 -2.12 7.65
C PHE A 92 4.68 -0.63 7.36
N TRP A 93 4.68 -0.22 6.10
CA TRP A 93 4.45 1.17 5.70
C TRP A 93 3.07 1.69 6.12
N HIS A 94 2.03 0.88 5.91
CA HIS A 94 0.69 1.17 6.40
C HIS A 94 0.66 1.30 7.93
N PHE A 95 1.27 0.36 8.65
CA PHE A 95 1.27 0.37 10.10
C PHE A 95 1.95 1.60 10.72
N LEU A 96 2.97 2.16 10.07
CA LEU A 96 3.63 3.40 10.50
C LEU A 96 2.73 4.64 10.46
N LEU A 97 1.56 4.55 9.80
CA LEU A 97 0.58 5.64 9.73
C LEU A 97 -0.49 5.55 10.83
N SER A 98 -0.47 4.50 11.66
CA SER A 98 -1.42 4.28 12.75
C SER A 98 -1.36 5.34 13.85
N SER A 99 -2.38 5.35 14.71
CA SER A 99 -2.47 6.27 15.86
C SER A 99 -1.28 6.14 16.81
N HIS A 100 -0.68 4.95 16.92
CA HIS A 100 0.53 4.68 17.71
C HIS A 100 1.69 5.62 17.33
N TYR A 101 1.80 5.99 16.06
CA TYR A 101 2.88 6.85 15.55
C TYR A 101 2.44 8.29 15.25
N GLN A 102 1.29 8.72 15.80
CA GLN A 102 0.73 10.04 15.55
C GLN A 102 1.65 11.20 16.00
N ALA A 103 2.44 11.00 17.06
CA ALA A 103 3.35 12.04 17.57
C ALA A 103 4.75 12.01 16.91
N SER A 104 5.23 10.84 16.51
CA SER A 104 6.61 10.64 16.04
C SER A 104 6.73 10.65 14.51
N ILE A 105 5.88 9.89 13.80
CA ILE A 105 6.01 9.69 12.35
C ILE A 105 5.08 10.61 11.58
N TRP A 106 3.79 10.66 11.95
CA TRP A 106 2.79 11.39 11.18
C TRP A 106 3.16 12.86 10.90
N PRO A 107 3.74 13.64 11.84
CA PRO A 107 4.10 15.03 11.55
C PRO A 107 5.17 15.17 10.47
N GLN A 108 6.07 14.18 10.34
CA GLN A 108 7.11 14.19 9.29
C GLN A 108 6.50 13.82 7.94
N VAL A 109 5.65 12.78 7.91
CA VAL A 109 4.94 12.36 6.70
C VAL A 109 4.04 13.49 6.20
N LYS A 110 3.19 14.06 7.06
CA LYS A 110 2.29 15.17 6.72
C LYS A 110 3.03 16.35 6.11
N LYS A 111 4.25 16.67 6.60
CA LYS A 111 5.06 17.75 6.02
C LYS A 111 5.53 17.44 4.60
N ALA A 112 5.86 16.18 4.31
CA ALA A 112 6.36 15.75 3.00
C ALA A 112 5.30 15.65 1.90
N LEU A 113 4.01 15.47 2.26
CA LEU A 113 2.91 15.40 1.29
C LEU A 113 2.77 16.70 0.49
N LYS A 114 2.63 16.64 -0.84
CA LYS A 114 2.39 17.83 -1.69
C LYS A 114 0.97 18.37 -1.55
N GLN A 115 -0.03 17.52 -1.33
CA GLN A 115 -1.39 17.91 -0.95
C GLN A 115 -1.72 17.41 0.46
N LYS A 116 -2.56 18.14 1.20
CA LYS A 116 -2.84 17.80 2.60
C LYS A 116 -4.18 17.08 2.74
N PRO A 117 -4.21 15.89 3.34
CA PRO A 117 -5.47 15.29 3.78
C PRO A 117 -6.03 16.12 4.96
N ASN A 118 -7.34 16.06 5.14
CA ASN A 118 -8.05 16.70 6.24
C ASN A 118 -7.56 16.19 7.60
N SER A 119 -7.19 14.92 7.68
CA SER A 119 -6.70 14.30 8.92
C SER A 119 -5.74 13.14 8.64
N ARG A 120 -5.03 12.69 9.69
CA ARG A 120 -4.23 11.46 9.66
C ARG A 120 -5.12 10.26 9.33
N GLN A 121 -6.29 10.21 9.96
CA GLN A 121 -7.27 9.14 9.83
C GLN A 121 -7.77 9.01 8.39
N GLN A 122 -7.99 10.12 7.69
CA GLN A 122 -8.36 10.08 6.27
C GLN A 122 -7.25 9.44 5.43
N PHE A 123 -6.00 9.89 5.61
CA PHE A 123 -4.87 9.35 4.87
C PHE A 123 -4.65 7.86 5.18
N GLU A 124 -4.66 7.51 6.46
CA GLU A 124 -4.57 6.13 6.93
C GLU A 124 -5.68 5.27 6.32
N ALA A 125 -6.94 5.72 6.35
CA ALA A 125 -8.07 4.95 5.82
C ALA A 125 -7.92 4.64 4.33
N LEU A 126 -7.42 5.59 3.53
CA LEU A 126 -7.14 5.35 2.11
C LEU A 126 -6.01 4.32 1.93
N VAL A 127 -4.93 4.45 2.71
CA VAL A 127 -3.83 3.46 2.69
C VAL A 127 -4.28 2.08 3.17
N VAL A 128 -5.22 1.98 4.11
CA VAL A 128 -5.84 0.71 4.56
C VAL A 128 -6.57 0.03 3.42
N ILE A 129 -7.31 0.78 2.59
CA ILE A 129 -8.03 0.22 1.43
C ILE A 129 -7.04 -0.45 0.48
N ILE A 130 -5.96 0.25 0.13
CA ILE A 130 -4.89 -0.28 -0.74
C ILE A 130 -4.21 -1.50 -0.09
N TYR A 131 -3.90 -1.44 1.20
CA TYR A 131 -3.32 -2.54 1.95
C TYR A 131 -4.18 -3.81 1.89
N LYS A 132 -5.50 -3.67 2.11
CA LYS A 132 -6.44 -4.81 2.02
C LYS A 132 -6.47 -5.39 0.61
N MET A 133 -6.51 -4.54 -0.41
CA MET A 133 -6.48 -4.99 -1.81
C MET A 133 -5.19 -5.74 -2.13
N ARG A 134 -4.04 -5.17 -1.75
CA ARG A 134 -2.73 -5.80 -1.92
C ARG A 134 -2.63 -7.15 -1.23
N ASN A 135 -3.15 -7.28 -0.02
CA ASN A 135 -3.16 -8.56 0.69
C ASN A 135 -4.00 -9.61 -0.04
N ARG A 136 -5.22 -9.26 -0.48
CA ARG A 136 -6.05 -10.19 -1.28
C ARG A 136 -5.31 -10.64 -2.53
N CYS A 137 -4.72 -9.70 -3.27
CA CYS A 137 -3.95 -10.00 -4.48
C CYS A 137 -2.74 -10.91 -4.20
N SER A 138 -1.98 -10.64 -3.15
CA SER A 138 -0.78 -11.40 -2.78
C SER A 138 -1.09 -12.80 -2.25
N HIS A 139 -2.24 -12.97 -1.61
CA HIS A 139 -2.75 -14.26 -1.15
C HIS A 139 -3.55 -15.03 -2.21
N LEU A 140 -3.66 -14.49 -3.43
CA LEU A 140 -4.46 -15.05 -4.53
C LEU A 140 -5.92 -15.28 -4.11
N GLU A 141 -6.43 -14.41 -3.25
CA GLU A 141 -7.85 -14.39 -2.90
C GLU A 141 -8.64 -13.78 -4.05
N SER A 142 -9.86 -14.29 -4.29
CA SER A 142 -10.80 -13.65 -5.22
C SER A 142 -10.99 -12.21 -4.81
N ILE A 143 -10.72 -11.26 -5.70
CA ILE A 143 -10.99 -9.83 -5.51
C ILE A 143 -12.43 -9.49 -5.91
N VAL A 144 -12.93 -10.18 -6.94
CA VAL A 144 -14.31 -10.07 -7.44
C VAL A 144 -15.31 -10.69 -6.45
N GLN A 145 -16.35 -9.93 -6.09
CA GLN A 145 -17.53 -10.41 -5.36
C GLN A 145 -18.70 -10.70 -6.31
N GLN A 146 -19.34 -11.85 -6.13
CA GLN A 146 -20.24 -12.41 -7.15
C GLN A 146 -21.72 -12.16 -6.90
N ARG A 147 -22.10 -11.81 -5.66
CA ARG A 147 -23.50 -11.78 -5.25
C ARG A 147 -24.16 -10.41 -5.42
N ASP A 148 -23.35 -9.36 -5.54
CA ASP A 148 -23.83 -7.98 -5.60
C ASP A 148 -22.88 -7.17 -6.49
N ILE A 149 -23.24 -7.07 -7.77
CA ILE A 149 -22.45 -6.37 -8.79
C ILE A 149 -22.30 -4.89 -8.42
N THR A 150 -23.36 -4.26 -7.90
CA THR A 150 -23.32 -2.85 -7.49
C THR A 150 -22.29 -2.63 -6.40
N ARG A 151 -22.31 -3.45 -5.34
CA ARG A 151 -21.30 -3.36 -4.27
C ARG A 151 -19.90 -3.68 -4.75
N GLU A 152 -19.75 -4.56 -5.71
CA GLU A 152 -18.44 -4.87 -6.30
C GLU A 152 -17.89 -3.66 -7.07
N VAL A 153 -18.71 -3.04 -7.91
CA VAL A 153 -18.33 -1.82 -8.63
C VAL A 153 -17.97 -0.71 -7.64
N GLU A 154 -18.81 -0.46 -6.63
CA GLU A 154 -18.54 0.52 -5.57
C GLU A 154 -17.23 0.22 -4.82
N HIS A 155 -16.96 -1.07 -4.54
CA HIS A 155 -15.72 -1.49 -3.89
C HIS A 155 -14.50 -1.19 -4.76
N LEU A 156 -14.51 -1.60 -6.02
CA LEU A 156 -13.40 -1.37 -6.94
C LEU A 156 -13.20 0.13 -7.22
N ASP A 157 -14.28 0.91 -7.34
CA ASP A 157 -14.20 2.38 -7.44
C ASP A 157 -13.58 3.01 -6.20
N SER A 158 -13.92 2.51 -5.00
CA SER A 158 -13.30 2.97 -3.75
C SER A 158 -11.80 2.66 -3.70
N VAL A 159 -11.39 1.52 -4.27
CA VAL A 159 -9.98 1.12 -4.39
C VAL A 159 -9.26 2.06 -5.35
N ASP A 160 -9.78 2.25 -6.56
CA ASP A 160 -9.19 3.12 -7.59
C ASP A 160 -9.07 4.57 -7.09
N ASN A 161 -10.10 5.07 -6.41
CA ASN A 161 -10.05 6.39 -5.76
C ASN A 161 -8.99 6.43 -4.65
N ALA A 162 -8.82 5.36 -3.86
CA ALA A 162 -7.78 5.31 -2.84
C ALA A 162 -6.37 5.37 -3.46
N PHE A 163 -6.11 4.62 -4.54
CA PHE A 163 -4.86 4.70 -5.30
C PHE A 163 -4.56 6.13 -5.74
N TYR A 164 -5.53 6.75 -6.42
CA TYR A 164 -5.38 8.10 -6.94
C TYR A 164 -5.17 9.15 -5.84
N GLN A 165 -5.95 9.09 -4.75
CA GLN A 165 -5.87 10.05 -3.65
C GLN A 165 -4.56 9.92 -2.87
N VAL A 166 -4.14 8.70 -2.52
CA VAL A 166 -2.86 8.48 -1.82
C VAL A 166 -1.70 8.97 -2.68
N ALA A 167 -1.68 8.62 -3.96
CA ALA A 167 -0.68 9.11 -4.89
C ALA A 167 -0.71 10.64 -4.99
N SER A 168 -1.88 11.26 -5.13
CA SER A 168 -2.02 12.72 -5.25
C SER A 168 -1.59 13.48 -4.01
N PHE A 169 -1.84 12.93 -2.81
CA PHE A 169 -1.32 13.49 -1.57
C PHE A 169 0.20 13.50 -1.54
N ILE A 170 0.84 12.42 -2.01
CA ILE A 170 2.31 12.32 -2.03
C ILE A 170 2.89 13.18 -3.16
N ASP A 171 2.44 12.94 -4.39
CA ASP A 171 2.89 13.61 -5.60
C ASP A 171 1.83 13.58 -6.72
N PRO A 172 1.18 14.72 -7.06
CA PRO A 172 0.17 14.78 -8.12
C PRO A 172 0.68 14.38 -9.50
N GLU A 173 1.96 14.62 -9.81
CA GLU A 173 2.54 14.22 -11.10
C GLU A 173 2.68 12.70 -11.17
N ALA A 174 3.12 12.07 -10.07
CA ALA A 174 3.17 10.61 -9.99
C ALA A 174 1.75 10.01 -10.05
N ALA A 175 0.76 10.65 -9.43
CA ALA A 175 -0.63 10.20 -9.49
C ALA A 175 -1.18 10.21 -10.93
N ALA A 176 -0.90 11.28 -11.68
CA ALA A 176 -1.27 11.37 -13.09
C ALA A 176 -0.58 10.28 -13.91
N TRP A 177 0.73 10.08 -13.70
CA TRP A 177 1.50 9.05 -14.39
C TRP A 177 0.96 7.63 -14.10
N ILE A 178 0.71 7.29 -12.84
CA ILE A 178 0.14 5.99 -12.45
C ILE A 178 -1.23 5.78 -13.11
N LYS A 179 -2.09 6.80 -13.09
CA LYS A 179 -3.41 6.73 -13.71
C LYS A 179 -3.33 6.51 -15.23
N GLU A 180 -2.40 7.17 -15.91
CA GLU A 180 -2.19 7.03 -17.36
C GLU A 180 -1.67 5.63 -17.76
N HIS A 181 -0.87 5.01 -16.90
CA HIS A 181 -0.26 3.71 -17.19
C HIS A 181 -1.03 2.52 -16.62
N SER A 182 -2.05 2.76 -15.78
CA SER A 182 -2.90 1.71 -15.24
C SER A 182 -3.73 1.06 -16.34
N GLN A 183 -3.69 -0.27 -16.39
CA GLN A 183 -4.56 -1.06 -17.27
C GLN A 183 -5.85 -1.50 -16.57
N VAL A 184 -6.07 -1.13 -15.30
CA VAL A 184 -7.25 -1.53 -14.53
C VAL A 184 -8.54 -1.15 -15.25
N PRO A 185 -8.73 0.09 -15.78
CA PRO A 185 -9.98 0.46 -16.45
C PRO A 185 -10.33 -0.45 -17.62
N ALA A 186 -9.34 -0.83 -18.44
CA ALA A 186 -9.54 -1.67 -19.62
C ALA A 186 -9.88 -3.14 -19.28
N ILE A 187 -9.58 -3.59 -18.06
CA ILE A 187 -9.87 -4.96 -17.59
C ILE A 187 -11.16 -5.00 -16.76
N ARG A 188 -11.63 -3.86 -16.25
CA ARG A 188 -12.87 -3.77 -15.44
C ARG A 188 -14.15 -3.77 -16.29
N GLU A 189 -14.08 -3.34 -17.55
CA GLU A 189 -15.18 -3.37 -18.53
C GLU A 189 -15.49 -4.79 -19.03
#